data_AF-A0A5K1HK94-F1
#
_entry.id   AF-A0A5K1HK94-F1
#
_cell.length_a   1.000
_cell.length_b   1.000
_cell.length_c   1.000
_cell.angle_alpha   90.00
_cell.angle_beta   90.00
_cell.angle_gamma   90.00
#
_symmetry.space_group_name_H-M   'P 1'
#
loop_
_entity.id
_entity.type
_entity.pdbx_description
1 polymer ?
#
loop_
_entity_poly.entity_id
_entity_poly.type
_entity_poly.pdbx_seq_one_letter_code
_entity_poly.pdbx_strand_id
1 'polypeptide(L)'
;ECEGNIIETCTLKLYDKYSQAIPFIICLEEGSNDWTAAGQSCAKKLGLDWKKIHSCATSDVGHKYELEMADATESLQPARTRVPWITINKTHSTEVNQKVQKDLVGYVCSVYRGPLKIDACK
;
A
#
# COMPACT_ATOMS: atom_id res chain seq x y z
N GLU A 1 -8.07 -1.09 12.16
CA GLU A 1 -7.58 -1.95 11.07
C GLU A 1 -8.59 -2.01 9.94
N CYS A 2 -9.69 -2.79 10.02
CA CYS A 2 -10.60 -2.97 8.86
C CYS A 2 -11.09 -1.66 8.21
N GLU A 3 -11.48 -0.67 9.01
CA GLU A 3 -11.86 0.66 8.50
C GLU A 3 -10.70 1.34 7.76
N GLY A 4 -9.50 1.30 8.32
CA GLY A 4 -8.26 1.80 7.71
C GLY A 4 -7.98 1.11 6.38
N ASN A 5 -8.02 -0.22 6.33
CA ASN A 5 -7.77 -1.00 5.10
C ASN A 5 -8.71 -0.55 3.97
N ILE A 6 -10.01 -0.40 4.26
CA ILE A 6 -10.97 0.04 3.25
C ILE A 6 -10.71 1.49 2.82
N ILE A 7 -10.33 2.39 3.74
CA ILE A 7 -9.93 3.77 3.42
C ILE A 7 -8.71 3.78 2.47
N GLU A 8 -7.69 2.97 2.75
CA GLU A 8 -6.50 2.83 1.91
C GLU A 8 -6.84 2.26 0.54
N THR A 9 -7.62 1.17 0.50
CA THR A 9 -8.10 0.52 -0.72
C THR A 9 -8.90 1.49 -1.58
N CYS A 10 -9.83 2.25 -0.99
CA CYS A 10 -10.57 3.28 -1.71
C CYS A 10 -9.65 4.38 -2.23
N THR A 11 -8.65 4.80 -1.46
CA THR A 11 -7.68 5.80 -1.92
C THR A 11 -6.87 5.29 -3.12
N LEU A 12 -6.41 4.04 -3.09
CA LEU A 12 -5.71 3.39 -4.21
C LEU A 12 -6.57 3.29 -5.48
N LYS A 13 -7.88 3.08 -5.33
CA LYS A 13 -8.82 2.93 -6.46
C LYS A 13 -9.26 4.27 -7.05
N LEU A 14 -9.24 5.35 -6.27
CA LEU A 14 -9.80 6.65 -6.66
C LEU A 14 -8.76 7.68 -7.14
N TYR A 15 -7.48 7.46 -6.85
CA TYR A 15 -6.39 8.41 -7.10
C TYR A 15 -5.20 7.74 -7.77
N ASP A 16 -4.28 8.55 -8.31
CA ASP A 16 -3.02 8.03 -8.83
C ASP A 16 -2.20 7.35 -7.72
N LYS A 17 -1.71 6.15 -8.01
CA LYS A 17 -1.05 5.30 -7.01
C LYS A 17 0.16 5.97 -6.39
N TYR A 18 1.03 6.54 -7.22
CA TYR A 18 2.36 6.97 -6.79
C TYR A 18 2.39 8.41 -6.30
N SER A 19 1.66 9.31 -6.97
CA SER A 19 1.68 10.74 -6.65
C SER A 19 0.66 11.14 -5.57
N GLN A 20 -0.35 10.31 -5.30
CA GLN A 20 -1.44 10.67 -4.39
C GLN A 20 -1.74 9.59 -3.34
N ALA A 21 -2.00 8.35 -3.76
CA ALA A 21 -2.47 7.32 -2.84
C ALA A 21 -1.39 6.83 -1.86
N ILE A 22 -0.18 6.54 -2.34
CA ILE A 22 0.94 6.13 -1.46
C ILE A 22 1.27 7.23 -0.42
N PRO A 23 1.43 8.52 -0.80
CA PRO A 23 1.61 9.59 0.19
C PRO A 23 0.50 9.66 1.25
N PHE A 24 -0.75 9.41 0.85
CA PHE A 24 -1.88 9.37 1.78
C PHE A 24 -1.80 8.18 2.73
N ILE A 25 -1.50 6.98 2.23
CA ILE A 25 -1.36 5.76 3.05
C ILE A 25 -0.23 5.94 4.07
N ILE A 26 0.93 6.47 3.64
CA ILE A 26 2.05 6.77 4.55
C ILE A 26 1.59 7.71 5.67
N CYS A 27 0.87 8.78 5.33
CA CYS A 27 0.33 9.69 6.32
C CYS A 27 -0.67 9.02 7.27
N LEU A 28 -1.55 8.15 6.75
CA LEU A 28 -2.57 7.45 7.53
C LEU A 28 -1.92 6.49 8.54
N GLU A 29 -0.92 5.73 8.10
CA GLU A 29 -0.18 4.74 8.90
C GLU A 29 0.74 5.39 9.96
N GLU A 30 1.13 6.66 9.78
CA GLU A 30 1.77 7.47 10.83
C GLU A 30 0.79 7.98 11.90
N GLY A 31 -0.51 7.85 11.64
CA GLY A 31 -1.59 8.37 12.47
C GLY A 31 -1.92 7.55 13.72
N SER A 32 -3.00 7.93 14.39
CA SER A 32 -3.56 7.18 15.52
C SER A 32 -4.57 6.13 15.04
N ASN A 33 -5.08 5.31 15.96
CA ASN A 33 -6.10 4.29 15.66
C ASN A 33 -7.49 4.86 15.28
N ASP A 34 -7.66 6.19 15.22
CA ASP A 34 -8.88 6.83 14.70
C ASP A 34 -8.71 7.08 13.19
N TRP A 35 -9.10 6.08 12.40
CA TRP A 35 -8.89 6.05 10.94
C TRP A 35 -9.63 7.17 10.21
N THR A 36 -10.83 7.52 10.67
CA THR A 36 -11.61 8.61 10.09
C THR A 36 -10.97 9.97 10.36
N ALA A 37 -10.57 10.25 11.60
CA ALA A 37 -9.90 11.52 11.92
C ALA A 37 -8.53 11.63 11.25
N ALA A 38 -7.74 10.55 11.26
CA ALA A 38 -6.44 10.48 10.60
C ALA A 38 -6.59 10.66 9.07
N GLY A 39 -7.53 9.95 8.45
CA GLY A 39 -7.83 10.06 7.02
C GLY A 39 -8.25 11.47 6.61
N GLN A 40 -9.13 12.12 7.38
CA GLN A 40 -9.51 13.50 7.13
C GLN A 40 -8.31 14.46 7.23
N SER A 41 -7.46 14.29 8.25
CA SER A 41 -6.25 15.09 8.44
C SER A 41 -5.26 14.92 7.29
N CYS A 42 -5.01 13.68 6.87
CA CYS A 42 -4.11 13.34 5.78
C CYS A 42 -4.61 13.81 4.42
N ALA A 43 -5.90 13.66 4.14
CA ALA A 43 -6.52 14.18 2.93
C ALA A 43 -6.35 15.70 2.85
N LYS A 44 -6.59 16.42 3.95
CA LYS A 44 -6.39 17.88 4.02
C LYS A 44 -4.92 18.25 3.78
N LYS A 45 -3.97 17.56 4.42
CA LYS A 45 -2.52 17.80 4.28
C LYS A 45 -2.05 17.65 2.84
N LEU A 46 -2.62 16.69 2.11
CA LEU A 46 -2.20 16.31 0.75
C LEU A 46 -3.10 16.90 -0.36
N GLY A 47 -4.11 17.68 0.00
CA GLY A 47 -5.04 18.27 -0.97
C GLY A 47 -5.95 17.24 -1.66
N LEU A 48 -6.29 16.15 -0.99
CA LEU A 48 -7.22 15.12 -1.48
C LEU A 48 -8.64 15.38 -0.98
N ASP A 49 -9.64 14.92 -1.73
CA ASP A 49 -11.05 14.99 -1.33
C ASP A 49 -11.37 13.87 -0.34
N TRP A 50 -11.37 14.20 0.95
CA TRP A 50 -11.77 13.30 2.03
C TRP A 50 -13.19 12.77 1.86
N LYS A 51 -14.14 13.63 1.44
CA LYS A 51 -15.54 13.22 1.30
C LYS A 51 -15.65 12.12 0.25
N LYS A 52 -14.93 12.25 -0.87
CA LYS A 52 -14.85 11.22 -1.90
C LYS A 52 -14.27 9.90 -1.37
N ILE A 53 -13.18 9.95 -0.60
CA ILE A 53 -12.56 8.76 0.01
C ILE A 53 -13.52 8.09 0.99
N HIS A 54 -14.03 8.86 1.95
CA HIS A 54 -14.92 8.37 3.00
C HIS A 54 -16.25 7.83 2.45
N SER A 55 -16.83 8.47 1.44
CA SER A 55 -18.02 7.95 0.76
C SER A 55 -17.76 6.63 0.04
N CYS A 56 -16.57 6.43 -0.54
CA CYS A 56 -16.20 5.11 -1.06
C CYS A 56 -16.07 4.10 0.09
N ALA A 57 -15.36 4.46 1.16
CA ALA A 57 -15.03 3.55 2.24
C ALA A 57 -16.24 3.07 3.05
N THR A 58 -17.33 3.84 3.03
CA THR A 58 -18.59 3.50 3.71
C THR A 58 -19.65 2.91 2.77
N SER A 59 -19.29 2.61 1.51
CA SER A 59 -20.20 2.08 0.50
C SER A 59 -19.90 0.62 0.14
N ASP A 60 -20.88 -0.05 -0.46
CA ASP A 60 -20.71 -1.40 -1.02
C ASP A 60 -19.59 -1.48 -2.08
N VAL A 61 -19.31 -0.37 -2.76
CA VAL A 61 -18.19 -0.28 -3.71
C VAL A 61 -16.85 -0.41 -3.00
N GLY A 62 -16.70 0.23 -1.82
CA GLY A 62 -15.51 0.09 -0.99
C GLY A 62 -15.31 -1.35 -0.52
N HIS A 63 -16.37 -2.00 -0.04
CA HIS A 63 -16.32 -3.41 0.34
C HIS A 63 -15.96 -4.32 -0.83
N LYS A 64 -16.50 -4.06 -2.03
CA LYS A 64 -16.13 -4.81 -3.23
C LYS A 64 -14.65 -4.66 -3.58
N TYR A 65 -14.09 -3.46 -3.48
CA TYR A 65 -12.66 -3.26 -3.71
C TYR A 65 -11.81 -3.97 -2.67
N GLU A 66 -12.24 -4.03 -1.41
CA GLU A 66 -11.53 -4.78 -0.37
C GLU A 66 -11.56 -6.29 -0.62
N LEU A 67 -12.68 -6.82 -1.14
CA LEU A 67 -12.75 -8.22 -1.58
C LEU A 67 -11.76 -8.53 -2.71
N GLU A 68 -11.55 -7.61 -3.65
CA GLU A 68 -10.51 -7.78 -4.68
C GLU A 68 -9.09 -7.82 -4.07
N MET A 69 -8.84 -7.08 -2.99
CA MET A 69 -7.57 -7.14 -2.26
C MET A 69 -7.43 -8.46 -1.49
N ALA A 70 -8.52 -8.98 -0.94
CA ALA A 70 -8.56 -10.30 -0.30
C ALA A 70 -8.23 -11.40 -1.32
N ASP A 71 -8.87 -11.41 -2.49
CA ASP A 71 -8.60 -12.38 -3.56
C ASP A 71 -7.13 -12.33 -4.00
N ALA A 72 -6.58 -11.12 -4.20
CA ALA A 72 -5.17 -10.95 -4.55
C ALA A 72 -4.24 -11.53 -3.48
N THR A 73 -4.59 -11.34 -2.21
CA THR A 73 -3.84 -11.84 -1.06
C THR A 73 -3.94 -13.37 -0.91
N GLU A 74 -5.12 -13.95 -1.12
CA GLU A 74 -5.35 -15.39 -1.05
C GLU A 74 -4.71 -16.13 -2.22
N SER A 75 -4.55 -15.46 -3.37
CA SER A 75 -3.88 -16.01 -4.55
C SER A 75 -2.35 -16.11 -4.43
N LEU A 76 -1.75 -15.59 -3.33
CA LEU A 76 -0.31 -15.59 -3.12
C LEU A 76 0.26 -17.01 -3.08
N GLN A 77 1.40 -17.20 -3.75
CA GLN A 77 2.16 -18.45 -3.75
C GLN A 77 3.62 -18.19 -3.33
N PRO A 78 4.10 -18.79 -2.22
CA PRO A 78 3.32 -19.60 -1.27
C PRO A 78 2.28 -18.76 -0.51
N ALA A 79 1.29 -19.43 0.06
CA ALA A 79 0.29 -18.78 0.91
C ALA A 79 0.97 -18.02 2.06
N ARG A 80 0.53 -16.78 2.31
CA ARG A 80 1.09 -15.94 3.37
C ARG A 80 0.87 -16.57 4.75
N THR A 81 1.88 -16.47 5.61
CA THR A 81 1.79 -16.95 7.02
C THR A 81 1.85 -15.82 8.04
N ARG A 82 2.33 -14.64 7.63
CA ARG A 82 2.42 -13.43 8.45
C ARG A 82 2.52 -12.18 7.57
N VAL A 83 2.29 -11.03 8.18
CA VAL A 83 2.58 -9.71 7.59
C VAL A 83 3.82 -9.09 8.24
N PRO A 84 4.55 -8.18 7.55
CA PRO A 84 4.42 -7.88 6.12
C PRO A 84 4.89 -9.05 5.24
N TRP A 85 4.24 -9.22 4.09
CA TRP A 85 4.51 -10.26 3.09
C TRP A 85 4.88 -9.64 1.74
N ILE A 86 6.17 -9.54 1.46
CA ILE A 86 6.71 -8.83 0.30
C ILE A 86 7.02 -9.82 -0.82
N THR A 87 6.51 -9.54 -2.02
CA THR A 87 6.86 -10.26 -3.23
C THR A 87 7.75 -9.41 -4.13
N ILE A 88 8.85 -9.97 -4.63
CA ILE A 88 9.70 -9.34 -5.65
C ILE A 88 9.66 -10.21 -6.90
N ASN A 89 9.35 -9.60 -8.05
CA ASN A 89 9.16 -10.31 -9.32
C ASN A 89 8.22 -11.53 -9.19
N LYS A 90 7.11 -11.36 -8.46
CA LYS A 90 6.10 -12.39 -8.17
C LYS A 90 6.59 -13.58 -7.31
N THR A 91 7.77 -13.48 -6.69
CA THR A 91 8.32 -14.51 -5.81
C THR A 91 8.48 -14.00 -4.38
N HIS A 92 8.35 -14.90 -3.41
CA HIS A 92 8.55 -14.61 -1.99
C HIS A 92 9.54 -15.58 -1.37
N SER A 93 10.40 -15.08 -0.48
CA SER A 93 11.09 -15.89 0.52
C SER A 93 11.26 -15.08 1.80
N THR A 94 11.38 -15.76 2.94
CA THR A 94 11.64 -15.11 4.23
C THR A 94 12.90 -14.25 4.19
N GLU A 95 13.94 -14.71 3.50
CA GLU A 95 15.19 -13.97 3.34
C GLU A 95 15.00 -12.70 2.51
N VAL A 96 14.28 -12.79 1.38
CA VAL A 96 13.94 -11.61 0.56
C VAL A 96 13.12 -10.61 1.36
N ASN A 97 12.11 -11.08 2.10
CA ASN A 97 11.28 -10.25 2.96
C ASN A 97 12.10 -9.48 4.00
N GLN A 98 13.08 -10.14 4.63
CA GLN A 98 14.00 -9.53 5.60
C GLN A 98 14.95 -8.52 4.95
N LYS A 99 15.55 -8.87 3.81
CA LYS A 99 16.47 -7.97 3.09
C LYS A 99 15.76 -6.72 2.62
N VAL A 100 14.56 -6.85 2.07
CA VAL A 100 13.76 -5.71 1.60
C VAL A 100 13.33 -4.81 2.76
N GLN A 101 12.90 -5.37 3.89
CA GLN A 101 12.56 -4.55 5.07
C GLN A 101 13.76 -3.81 5.64
N LYS A 102 14.97 -4.39 5.56
CA LYS A 102 16.20 -3.75 6.01
C LYS A 102 16.65 -2.63 5.08
N ASP A 103 16.64 -2.89 3.78
CA ASP A 103 17.09 -1.95 2.74
C ASP A 103 16.39 -2.26 1.41
N LEU A 104 15.21 -1.68 1.23
CA LEU A 104 14.40 -1.84 0.02
C LEU A 104 15.19 -1.38 -1.22
N VAL A 105 15.83 -0.22 -1.15
CA VAL A 105 16.54 0.38 -2.29
C VAL A 105 17.73 -0.49 -2.67
N GLY A 106 18.59 -0.84 -1.73
CA GLY A 106 19.75 -1.69 -1.98
C GLY A 106 19.36 -3.06 -2.51
N TYR A 107 18.30 -3.68 -1.97
CA TYR A 107 17.82 -4.96 -2.48
C TYR A 107 17.30 -4.84 -3.91
N VAL A 108 16.44 -3.87 -4.21
CA VAL A 108 15.89 -3.65 -5.58
C VAL A 108 17.03 -3.40 -6.57
N CYS A 109 18.00 -2.57 -6.20
CA CYS A 109 19.18 -2.30 -7.04
C CYS A 109 20.00 -3.57 -7.30
N SER A 110 20.17 -4.44 -6.30
CA SER A 110 20.93 -5.70 -6.44
C SER A 110 20.30 -6.69 -7.44
N VAL A 111 18.98 -6.63 -7.64
CA VAL A 111 18.24 -7.51 -8.56
C VAL A 111 17.86 -6.82 -9.88
N TYR A 112 18.07 -5.51 -10.00
CA TYR A 112 17.83 -4.77 -11.24
C TYR A 112 18.82 -5.21 -12.32
N ARG A 113 18.29 -5.50 -13.52
CA ARG A 113 19.07 -5.93 -14.71
C ARG A 113 18.79 -5.07 -15.93
N GLY A 114 18.05 -3.97 -15.75
CA GLY A 114 17.71 -3.08 -16.85
C GLY A 114 18.90 -2.20 -17.27
N PRO A 115 18.82 -1.59 -18.47
CA PRO A 115 19.92 -0.79 -19.01
C PRO A 115 20.00 0.64 -18.43
N LEU A 116 18.94 1.11 -17.75
CA LEU A 116 18.92 2.47 -17.22
C LEU A 116 19.78 2.56 -15.96
N LYS A 117 20.67 3.54 -15.93
CA LYS A 117 21.37 3.89 -14.69
C LYS A 117 20.39 4.64 -13.79
N ILE A 118 20.12 4.06 -12.62
CA ILE A 118 19.23 4.63 -11.63
C ILE A 118 20.10 5.29 -10.57
N ASP A 119 19.95 6.59 -10.35
CA ASP A 119 20.80 7.37 -9.42
C ASP A 119 20.77 6.85 -7.98
N ALA A 120 19.67 6.22 -7.57
CA ALA A 120 19.53 5.57 -6.26
C ALA A 120 20.29 4.23 -6.17
N CYS A 121 20.61 3.60 -7.30
CA CYS A 121 21.40 2.38 -7.40
C CYS A 121 22.88 2.71 -7.62
N LYS A 122 23.52 3.14 -6.53
CA LYS A 122 24.95 3.47 -6.50
C LYS A 122 25.83 2.26 -6.18
#